data_AF-I2GN59-F1
#
_entry.id   AF-I2GN59-F1
#
_cell.length_a   1.000
_cell.length_b   1.000
_cell.length_c   1.000
_cell.angle_alpha   90.00
_cell.angle_beta   90.00
_cell.angle_gamma   90.00
#
_symmetry.space_group_name_H-M   'P 1'
#
loop_
_entity.id
_entity.type
_entity.pdbx_description
1 polymer ?
#
loop_
_entity_poly.entity_id
_entity_poly.type
_entity_poly.pdbx_seq_one_letter_code
_entity_poly.pdbx_strand_id
1 'polypeptide(L)'
;MTRKASKVRMVLLYGLALGVLLSVMAWSRYRFMVIDHALEAYVLLVAILFVGVGIWVGLRWSAPVIVEKTVVVSVPVVPLQPAPQVLAQLGISSRELEVLDQLAQGCSNEEIASHLFVSTNTVKTHLSNLYAKLDVKRRTQAVDKARSLGLIR
;
A
#
# COMPACT_ATOMS: atom_id res chain seq x y z
N MET A 1 -1.92 36.33 81.62
CA MET A 1 -1.16 36.64 80.39
C MET A 1 -1.47 35.69 79.20
N THR A 2 -2.53 34.88 79.23
CA THR A 2 -2.80 33.80 78.25
C THR A 2 -3.62 34.20 77.01
N ARG A 3 -4.29 35.36 77.02
CA ARG A 3 -5.25 35.78 75.98
C ARG A 3 -4.61 36.26 74.67
N LYS A 4 -3.33 36.68 74.70
CA LYS A 4 -2.59 37.14 73.51
C LYS A 4 -2.06 35.96 72.68
N ALA A 5 -1.65 34.89 73.36
CA ALA A 5 -1.12 33.69 72.72
C ALA A 5 -2.18 32.95 71.88
N SER A 6 -3.46 32.96 72.30
CA SER A 6 -4.54 32.34 71.53
C SER A 6 -4.85 33.10 70.23
N LYS A 7 -4.84 34.44 70.25
CA LYS A 7 -5.02 35.25 69.03
C LYS A 7 -3.90 35.02 68.01
N VAL A 8 -2.65 34.92 68.48
CA VAL A 8 -1.51 34.63 67.59
C VAL A 8 -1.60 33.23 66.99
N ARG A 9 -1.94 32.21 67.79
CA ARG A 9 -2.15 30.84 67.30
C ARG A 9 -3.27 30.77 66.26
N MET A 10 -4.35 31.52 66.47
CA MET A 10 -5.48 31.57 65.55
C MET A 10 -5.09 32.24 64.22
N VAL A 11 -4.34 33.34 64.24
CA VAL A 11 -3.80 33.98 63.03
C VAL A 11 -2.83 33.05 62.29
N LEU A 12 -1.98 32.32 63.01
CA LEU A 12 -1.07 31.33 62.41
C LEU A 12 -1.82 30.15 61.78
N LEU A 13 -2.88 29.66 62.43
CA LEU A 13 -3.71 28.59 61.89
C LEU A 13 -4.42 29.02 60.61
N TYR A 14 -4.98 30.23 60.57
CA TYR A 14 -5.61 30.76 59.35
C TYR A 14 -4.60 31.02 58.24
N GLY A 15 -3.40 31.51 58.56
CA GLY A 15 -2.33 31.69 57.58
C GLY A 15 -1.87 30.36 56.97
N LEU A 16 -1.70 29.33 57.81
CA LEU A 16 -1.33 27.98 57.35
C LEU A 16 -2.45 27.36 56.50
N ALA A 17 -3.71 27.47 56.95
CA ALA A 17 -4.86 26.99 56.19
C ALA A 17 -4.96 27.67 54.82
N LEU A 18 -4.75 28.98 54.74
CA LEU A 18 -4.74 29.74 53.49
C LEU A 18 -3.56 29.31 52.59
N GLY A 19 -2.37 29.12 53.16
CA GLY A 19 -1.20 28.65 52.42
C GLY A 19 -1.38 27.25 51.84
N VAL A 20 -1.96 26.33 52.62
CA VAL A 20 -2.32 24.98 52.16
C VAL A 20 -3.37 25.05 51.06
N LEU A 21 -4.42 25.85 51.24
CA LEU A 21 -5.47 26.05 50.24
C LEU A 21 -4.90 26.57 48.91
N LEU A 22 -4.04 27.59 48.96
CA LEU A 22 -3.38 28.14 47.78
C LEU A 22 -2.42 27.14 47.14
N SER A 23 -1.71 26.34 47.95
CA SER A 23 -0.81 25.29 47.46
C SER A 23 -1.59 24.18 46.74
N VAL A 24 -2.72 23.73 47.30
CA VAL A 24 -3.60 22.75 46.68
C VAL A 24 -4.20 23.29 45.38
N MET A 25 -4.64 24.55 45.38
CA MET A 25 -5.17 25.22 44.18
C MET A 25 -4.10 25.34 43.08
N ALA A 26 -2.87 25.73 43.42
CA ALA A 26 -1.76 25.82 42.47
C ALA A 26 -1.35 24.45 41.92
N TRP A 27 -1.32 23.43 42.78
CA TRP A 27 -1.04 22.04 42.40
C TRP A 27 -2.12 21.49 41.46
N SER A 28 -3.39 21.80 41.72
CA SER A 28 -4.51 21.41 40.87
C SER A 28 -4.39 22.00 39.46
N ARG A 29 -3.99 23.28 39.35
CA ARG A 29 -3.71 23.92 38.06
C ARG A 29 -2.56 23.24 37.30
N TYR A 30 -1.52 22.84 38.02
CA TYR A 30 -0.37 22.13 37.43
C TYR A 30 -0.74 20.72 36.93
N ARG A 31 -1.59 20.00 37.67
CA ARG A 31 -2.02 18.65 37.29
C ARG A 31 -3.04 18.67 36.13
N PHE A 32 -3.92 19.68 36.08
CA PHE A 32 -4.85 19.85 34.95
C PHE A 32 -4.12 20.24 33.66
N MET A 33 -3.10 21.12 33.72
CA MET A 33 -2.35 21.55 32.54
C MET A 33 -1.63 20.38 31.83
N VAL A 34 -1.14 19.39 32.58
CA VAL A 34 -0.51 18.19 32.02
C VAL A 34 -1.54 17.19 31.47
N ILE A 35 -2.75 17.13 32.04
CA ILE A 35 -3.81 16.22 31.58
C ILE A 35 -4.54 16.78 30.36
N ASP A 36 -4.79 18.09 30.29
CA ASP A 36 -5.44 18.74 29.14
C ASP A 36 -4.56 18.68 27.88
N HIS A 37 -3.23 18.87 28.02
CA HIS A 37 -2.30 18.72 26.89
C HIS A 37 -2.01 17.26 26.53
N ALA A 38 -2.32 16.29 27.39
CA ALA A 38 -2.07 14.88 27.11
C ALA A 38 -2.91 14.37 25.93
N LEU A 39 -4.13 14.87 25.75
CA LEU A 39 -4.98 14.49 24.62
C LEU A 39 -4.46 15.07 23.30
N GLU A 40 -4.03 16.34 23.27
CA GLU A 40 -3.44 16.95 22.08
C GLU A 40 -2.12 16.27 21.69
N ALA A 41 -1.27 15.98 22.67
CA ALA A 41 -0.01 15.26 22.46
C ALA A 41 -0.24 13.82 21.97
N TYR A 42 -1.23 13.11 22.52
CA TYR A 42 -1.58 11.76 22.09
C TYR A 42 -2.13 11.75 20.66
N VAL A 43 -3.07 12.65 20.34
CA VAL A 43 -3.63 12.77 18.98
C VAL A 43 -2.55 13.15 17.97
N LEU A 44 -1.62 14.04 18.32
CA LEU A 44 -0.50 14.41 17.46
C LEU A 44 0.46 13.23 17.21
N LEU A 45 0.78 12.45 18.25
CA LEU A 45 1.64 11.26 18.11
C LEU A 45 0.96 10.23 17.20
N VAL A 46 -0.33 9.95 17.43
CA VAL A 46 -1.12 9.05 16.58
C VAL A 46 -1.19 9.57 15.14
N ALA A 47 -1.39 10.88 14.93
CA ALA A 47 -1.41 11.49 13.61
C ALA A 47 -0.06 11.33 12.87
N ILE A 48 1.07 11.61 13.54
CA ILE A 48 2.41 11.43 12.97
C ILE A 48 2.64 9.97 12.58
N LEU A 49 2.25 9.03 13.45
CA LEU A 49 2.33 7.59 13.17
C LEU A 49 1.53 7.21 11.92
N PHE A 50 0.26 7.65 11.83
CA PHE A 50 -0.60 7.36 10.68
C PHE A 50 -0.12 7.99 9.38
N VAL A 51 0.38 9.23 9.43
CA VAL A 51 0.96 9.91 8.26
C VAL A 51 2.20 9.17 7.77
N GLY A 52 3.11 8.81 8.68
CA GLY A 52 4.30 8.03 8.34
C GLY A 52 3.97 6.68 7.72
N VAL A 53 3.02 5.94 8.30
CA VAL A 53 2.55 4.66 7.76
C VAL A 53 1.87 4.86 6.40
N GLY A 54 1.00 5.85 6.24
CA GLY A 54 0.30 6.14 5.00
C GLY A 54 1.26 6.49 3.86
N ILE A 55 2.26 7.33 4.12
CA ILE A 55 3.31 7.67 3.16
C ILE A 55 4.14 6.44 2.81
N TRP A 56 4.53 5.64 3.80
CA TRP A 56 5.31 4.42 3.58
C TRP A 56 4.55 3.40 2.73
N VAL A 57 3.28 3.13 3.04
CA VAL A 57 2.43 2.22 2.26
C VAL A 57 2.19 2.77 0.86
N GLY A 58 1.87 4.07 0.74
CA GLY A 58 1.65 4.74 -0.53
C GLY A 58 2.86 4.62 -1.45
N LEU A 59 4.06 4.91 -0.95
CA LEU A 59 5.30 4.78 -1.72
C LEU A 59 5.65 3.32 -2.04
N ARG A 60 5.40 2.38 -1.11
CA ARG A 60 5.74 0.97 -1.30
C ARG A 60 4.82 0.24 -2.28
N TRP A 61 3.58 0.71 -2.47
CA TRP A 61 2.62 0.10 -3.40
C TRP A 61 2.48 0.87 -4.72
N SER A 62 2.76 2.17 -4.74
CA SER A 62 2.62 3.04 -5.93
C SER A 62 3.82 2.98 -6.86
N ALA A 63 4.35 1.79 -7.14
CA ALA A 63 5.23 1.64 -8.30
C ALA A 63 4.44 2.14 -9.53
N PRO A 64 4.86 3.24 -10.20
CA PRO A 64 4.07 3.86 -11.24
C PRO A 64 4.00 2.90 -12.41
N VAL A 65 2.83 2.29 -12.63
CA VAL A 65 2.52 1.66 -13.90
C VAL A 65 2.33 2.82 -14.87
N ILE A 66 3.36 3.09 -15.67
CA ILE A 66 3.28 4.01 -16.80
C ILE A 66 2.26 3.41 -17.76
N VAL A 67 1.00 3.81 -17.62
CA VAL A 67 -0.04 3.55 -18.61
C VAL A 67 0.22 4.54 -19.73
N GLU A 68 1.09 4.17 -20.67
CA GLU A 68 1.12 4.80 -21.98
C GLU A 68 -0.29 4.68 -22.54
N LYS A 69 -1.03 5.78 -22.48
CA LYS A 69 -2.33 5.93 -23.13
C LYS A 69 -2.08 6.01 -24.63
N THR A 70 -1.80 4.87 -25.24
CA THR A 70 -1.77 4.74 -26.70
C THR A 70 -3.21 4.88 -27.19
N VAL A 71 -3.49 6.05 -27.74
CA VAL A 71 -4.71 6.35 -28.46
C VAL A 71 -4.78 5.38 -29.64
N VAL A 72 -5.66 4.39 -29.54
CA VAL A 72 -5.91 3.40 -30.58
C VAL A 72 -6.62 4.12 -31.73
N VAL A 73 -5.86 4.48 -32.76
CA VAL A 73 -6.43 4.83 -34.06
C VAL A 73 -6.99 3.53 -34.65
N SER A 74 -8.31 3.43 -34.68
CA SER A 74 -9.05 2.32 -35.28
C SER A 74 -8.81 2.28 -36.79
N VAL A 75 -7.81 1.51 -37.23
CA VAL A 75 -7.68 1.13 -38.65
C VAL A 75 -8.58 -0.08 -38.90
N PRO A 76 -9.39 -0.10 -39.97
CA PRO A 76 -10.32 -1.20 -40.24
C PRO A 76 -9.60 -2.54 -40.38
N VAL A 77 -10.17 -3.54 -39.70
CA VAL A 77 -9.64 -4.88 -39.48
C VAL A 77 -9.55 -5.65 -40.80
N VAL A 78 -8.32 -5.88 -41.26
CA VAL A 78 -7.96 -6.96 -42.19
C VAL A 78 -7.53 -8.16 -41.33
N PRO A 79 -8.01 -9.39 -41.59
CA PRO A 79 -7.63 -10.57 -40.80
C PRO A 79 -6.15 -10.91 -41.06
N LEU A 80 -5.27 -10.37 -40.22
CA LEU A 80 -3.84 -10.70 -40.22
C LEU A 80 -3.62 -11.81 -39.20
N GLN A 81 -3.35 -13.02 -39.70
CA GLN A 81 -2.55 -13.98 -38.95
C GLN A 81 -1.30 -13.25 -38.45
N PRO A 82 -0.86 -13.40 -37.19
CA PRO A 82 0.35 -12.74 -36.72
C PRO A 82 1.48 -13.15 -37.64
N ALA A 83 2.00 -12.18 -38.41
CA ALA A 83 3.06 -12.45 -39.36
C ALA A 83 4.24 -13.08 -38.60
N PRO A 84 4.87 -14.15 -39.11
CA PRO A 84 5.99 -14.84 -38.44
C PRO A 84 7.11 -13.91 -37.99
N GLN A 85 7.20 -12.74 -38.62
CA GLN A 85 8.16 -11.68 -38.40
C GLN A 85 8.01 -11.01 -37.02
N VAL A 86 6.79 -10.84 -36.49
CA VAL A 86 6.57 -10.22 -35.17
C VAL A 86 6.96 -11.18 -34.04
N LEU A 87 6.67 -12.48 -34.23
CA LEU A 87 7.05 -13.54 -33.30
C LEU A 87 8.57 -13.72 -33.23
N ALA A 88 9.25 -13.64 -34.39
CA ALA A 88 10.70 -13.72 -34.49
C ALA A 88 11.41 -12.53 -33.82
N GLN A 89 10.86 -11.31 -33.94
CA GLN A 89 11.42 -10.12 -33.29
C GLN A 89 11.36 -10.16 -31.76
N LEU A 90 10.31 -10.79 -31.21
CA LEU A 90 10.15 -10.96 -29.75
C LEU A 90 10.79 -12.25 -29.23
N GLY A 91 11.29 -13.13 -30.11
CA GLY A 91 11.86 -14.41 -29.75
C GLY A 91 10.87 -15.38 -29.09
N ILE A 92 9.57 -15.19 -29.29
CA ILE A 92 8.52 -16.03 -28.70
C ILE A 92 8.38 -17.30 -29.53
N SER A 93 8.50 -18.45 -28.87
CA SER A 93 8.29 -19.76 -29.50
C SER A 93 6.81 -20.05 -29.73
N SER A 94 6.51 -20.93 -30.69
CA SER A 94 5.14 -21.42 -30.94
C SER A 94 4.47 -21.93 -29.67
N ARG A 95 5.23 -22.66 -28.83
CA ARG A 95 4.71 -23.22 -27.59
C ARG A 95 4.39 -22.18 -26.53
N GLU A 96 5.20 -21.12 -26.43
CA GLU A 96 4.93 -20.00 -25.54
C GLU A 96 3.70 -19.20 -26.00
N LEU A 97 3.45 -19.12 -27.31
CA LEU A 97 2.25 -18.48 -27.86
C LEU A 97 0.99 -19.26 -27.53
N GLU A 98 1.00 -20.59 -27.65
CA GLU A 98 -0.13 -21.44 -27.26
C GLU A 98 -0.45 -21.31 -25.76
N VAL A 99 0.59 -21.29 -24.92
CA VAL A 99 0.43 -21.05 -23.47
C VAL A 99 -0.17 -19.66 -23.21
N LEU A 100 0.28 -18.63 -23.93
CA LEU A 100 -0.20 -17.26 -23.81
C LEU A 100 -1.68 -17.11 -24.26
N ASP A 101 -2.10 -17.84 -25.29
CA ASP A 101 -3.49 -17.83 -25.75
C ASP A 101 -4.44 -18.43 -24.71
N GLN A 102 -4.08 -19.59 -24.13
CA GLN A 102 -4.82 -20.18 -23.03
C GLN A 102 -4.80 -19.29 -21.77
N LEU A 103 -3.70 -18.56 -21.55
CA LEU A 103 -3.58 -17.59 -20.47
C LEU A 103 -4.61 -16.45 -20.60
N ALA A 104 -4.81 -15.93 -21.83
CA ALA A 104 -5.78 -14.89 -22.14
C ALA A 104 -7.24 -15.35 -22.03
N GLN A 105 -7.50 -16.63 -22.28
CA GLN A 105 -8.80 -17.25 -22.05
C GLN A 105 -9.14 -17.38 -20.55
N GLY A 106 -8.19 -17.11 -19.66
CA GLY A 106 -8.38 -17.16 -18.21
C GLY A 106 -8.08 -18.52 -17.58
N CYS A 107 -7.56 -19.48 -18.34
CA CYS A 107 -7.29 -20.82 -17.85
C CYS A 107 -6.22 -20.85 -16.74
N SER A 108 -6.43 -21.66 -15.71
CA SER A 108 -5.43 -21.91 -14.67
C SER A 108 -4.21 -22.66 -15.22
N ASN A 109 -3.08 -22.67 -14.52
CA ASN A 109 -1.90 -23.39 -14.98
C ASN A 109 -2.13 -24.91 -15.09
N GLU A 110 -3.10 -25.44 -14.32
CA GLU A 110 -3.52 -26.84 -14.35
C GLU A 110 -4.37 -27.15 -15.59
N GLU A 111 -5.28 -26.24 -15.93
CA GLU A 111 -6.08 -26.33 -17.16
C GLU A 111 -5.19 -26.18 -18.39
N ILE A 112 -4.27 -25.21 -18.40
CA ILE A 112 -3.31 -25.03 -19.51
C ILE A 112 -2.49 -26.31 -19.70
N ALA A 113 -2.05 -26.93 -18.60
CA ALA A 113 -1.31 -28.18 -18.62
C ALA A 113 -2.14 -29.33 -19.23
N SER A 114 -3.43 -29.44 -18.88
CA SER A 114 -4.31 -30.46 -19.43
C SER A 114 -4.64 -30.22 -20.91
N HIS A 115 -4.95 -28.98 -21.31
CA HIS A 115 -5.24 -28.59 -22.69
C HIS A 115 -4.05 -28.81 -23.62
N LEU A 116 -2.83 -28.55 -23.15
CA LEU A 116 -1.62 -28.67 -23.94
C LEU A 116 -0.93 -30.04 -23.77
N PHE A 117 -1.48 -30.97 -22.97
CA PHE A 117 -0.90 -32.28 -22.67
C PHE A 117 0.55 -32.21 -22.13
N VAL A 118 0.83 -31.27 -21.22
CA VAL A 118 2.14 -31.08 -20.57
C VAL A 118 2.00 -31.01 -19.05
N SER A 119 3.12 -31.11 -18.32
CA SER A 119 3.09 -30.94 -16.86
C SER A 119 2.89 -29.48 -16.46
N THR A 120 2.28 -29.24 -15.29
CA THR A 120 2.15 -27.89 -14.71
C THR A 120 3.50 -27.21 -14.50
N ASN A 121 4.55 -27.99 -14.24
CA ASN A 121 5.91 -27.47 -14.10
C ASN A 121 6.43 -26.93 -15.45
N THR A 122 6.19 -27.67 -16.54
CA THR A 122 6.54 -27.26 -17.90
C THR A 122 5.82 -25.96 -18.28
N VAL A 123 4.53 -25.82 -17.93
CA VAL A 123 3.78 -24.57 -18.14
C VAL A 123 4.40 -23.41 -17.36
N LYS A 124 4.78 -23.62 -16.10
CA LYS A 124 5.46 -22.58 -15.29
C LYS A 124 6.79 -22.16 -15.92
N THR A 125 7.56 -23.11 -16.46
CA THR A 125 8.81 -22.79 -17.17
C THR A 125 8.55 -21.96 -18.42
N HIS A 126 7.57 -22.35 -19.25
CA HIS A 126 7.18 -21.56 -20.43
C HIS A 126 6.70 -20.16 -20.06
N LEU A 127 5.90 -20.02 -19.00
CA LEU A 127 5.46 -18.71 -18.50
C LEU A 127 6.62 -17.85 -17.99
N SER A 128 7.59 -18.44 -17.28
CA SER A 128 8.77 -17.72 -16.81
C SER A 128 9.59 -17.16 -17.97
N ASN A 129 9.82 -17.97 -19.01
CA ASN A 129 10.55 -17.53 -20.20
C ASN A 129 9.76 -16.48 -20.99
N LEU A 130 8.45 -16.68 -21.12
CA LEU A 130 7.55 -15.71 -21.77
C LEU A 130 7.55 -14.37 -21.03
N TYR A 131 7.49 -14.38 -19.70
CA TYR A 131 7.53 -13.16 -18.88
C TYR A 131 8.86 -12.42 -19.01
N ALA A 132 9.97 -13.15 -19.09
CA ALA A 132 11.28 -12.57 -19.36
C ALA A 132 11.34 -11.93 -20.76
N LYS A 133 10.78 -12.58 -21.78
CA LYS A 133 10.74 -12.07 -23.16
C LYS A 133 9.81 -10.86 -23.34
N LEU A 134 8.68 -10.84 -22.65
CA LEU A 134 7.73 -9.72 -22.68
C LEU A 134 8.12 -8.58 -21.72
N ASP A 135 9.15 -8.76 -20.89
CA ASP A 135 9.56 -7.83 -19.83
C ASP A 135 8.39 -7.48 -18.88
N VAL A 136 7.76 -8.51 -18.34
CA VAL A 136 6.61 -8.41 -17.42
C VAL A 136 6.82 -9.29 -16.19
N LYS A 137 6.16 -8.96 -15.08
CA LYS A 137 6.27 -9.74 -13.83
C LYS A 137 4.97 -10.41 -13.40
N ARG A 138 3.85 -10.01 -13.99
CA ARG A 138 2.51 -10.46 -13.59
C ARG A 138 1.75 -11.04 -14.78
N ARG A 139 0.91 -12.04 -14.47
CA ARG A 139 0.02 -12.69 -15.45
C ARG A 139 -0.82 -11.69 -16.24
N THR A 140 -1.48 -10.76 -15.56
CA THR A 140 -2.33 -9.75 -16.20
C THR A 140 -1.52 -8.84 -17.12
N GLN A 141 -0.32 -8.43 -16.70
CA GLN A 141 0.58 -7.60 -17.54
C GLN A 141 1.01 -8.34 -18.81
N ALA A 142 1.24 -9.66 -18.72
CA ALA A 142 1.57 -10.46 -19.90
C ALA A 142 0.41 -10.49 -20.91
N VAL A 143 -0.83 -10.66 -20.43
CA VAL A 143 -2.03 -10.64 -21.28
C VAL A 143 -2.25 -9.26 -21.89
N ASP A 144 -2.16 -8.19 -21.10
CA ASP A 144 -2.34 -6.82 -21.58
C ASP A 144 -1.30 -6.43 -22.63
N LYS A 145 -0.02 -6.77 -22.38
CA LYS A 145 1.06 -6.48 -23.32
C LYS A 145 0.92 -7.30 -24.61
N ALA A 146 0.55 -8.57 -24.49
CA ALA A 146 0.29 -9.40 -25.66
C ALA A 146 -0.89 -8.90 -26.49
N ARG A 147 -1.95 -8.39 -25.86
CA ARG A 147 -3.07 -7.72 -26.55
C ARG A 147 -2.63 -6.43 -27.23
N SER A 148 -1.81 -5.61 -26.58
CA SER A 148 -1.28 -4.37 -27.19
C SER A 148 -0.38 -4.66 -28.41
N LEU A 149 0.31 -5.80 -28.40
CA LEU A 149 1.15 -6.27 -29.51
C LEU A 149 0.36 -7.03 -30.59
N GLY A 150 -0.95 -7.23 -30.41
CA GLY A 150 -1.81 -7.96 -31.34
C GLY A 150 -1.48 -9.45 -31.45
N LEU A 151 -0.84 -10.04 -30.43
CA LEU A 151 -0.46 -11.46 -30.42
C LEU A 151 -1.63 -12.39 -30.10
N ILE A 152 -2.58 -11.90 -29.30
CA ILE A 152 -3.74 -12.64 -28.78
C ILE A 152 -4.97 -11.72 -28.72
N ARG A 153 -6.17 -12.32 -28.63
CA ARG A 153 -7.46 -11.62 -28.73
C ARG A 153 -7.98 -11.04 -27.41
#